data_AF-W1P1N6-F1
#
_entry.id   AF-W1P1N6-F1
#
_cell.length_a   1.000
_cell.length_b   1.000
_cell.length_c   1.000
_cell.angle_alpha   90.00
_cell.angle_beta   90.00
_cell.angle_gamma   90.00
#
_symmetry.space_group_name_H-M   'P 1'
#
loop_
_entity.id
_entity.type
_entity.pdbx_description
1 polymer ?
#
loop_
_entity_poly.entity_id
_entity_poly.type
_entity_poly.pdbx_seq_one_letter_code
_entity_poly.pdbx_strand_id
1 'polypeptide(L)' 'MGEKRHEDPDVVRKLHLDVLTTLLGSEEAARKSMVYRYIHGVSGFAARLTKNQAKILSGK' A
#
# COMPACT_ATOMS: atom_id res chain seq x y z
N MET A 1 -12.87 18.36 6.44
CA MET A 1 -12.26 17.07 6.09
C MET A 1 -10.75 17.25 6.15
N GLY A 2 -10.08 16.58 7.06
CA GLY A 2 -8.64 16.77 7.31
C GLY A 2 -8.34 16.61 8.78
N GLU A 3 -8.82 15.51 9.36
CA GLU A 3 -8.33 15.07 10.66
C GLU A 3 -6.83 14.84 10.47
N LYS A 4 -6.02 15.72 11.06
CA LYS A 4 -4.57 15.55 11.15
C LYS A 4 -4.31 14.42 12.13
N ARG A 5 -4.67 13.20 11.74
CA ARG A 5 -4.12 12.02 12.38
C ARG A 5 -2.66 11.99 11.95
N HIS A 6 -1.79 12.41 12.86
CA HIS A 6 -0.42 11.91 12.91
C HIS A 6 -0.52 10.39 13.10
N GLU A 7 -0.99 9.67 12.08
CA GLU A 7 -0.77 8.25 12.01
C GLU A 7 0.71 8.09 11.74
N ASP A 8 1.39 7.44 12.67
CA ASP A 8 2.81 7.17 12.58
C ASP A 8 3.14 6.71 11.15
N PRO A 9 4.09 7.36 10.46
CA PRO A 9 4.43 7.00 9.08
C PRO A 9 4.83 5.52 8.97
N ASP A 10 5.27 4.94 10.08
CA ASP A 10 5.59 3.53 10.23
C ASP A 10 4.34 2.61 10.28
N VAL A 11 3.25 3.06 10.90
CA VAL A 11 1.96 2.35 10.95
C VAL A 11 1.29 2.35 9.58
N VAL A 12 1.27 3.50 8.91
CA VAL A 12 0.76 3.63 7.53
C VAL A 12 1.58 2.76 6.57
N ARG A 13 2.91 2.78 6.73
CA ARG A 13 3.82 1.89 5.99
C ARG A 13 3.47 0.42 6.19
N LYS A 14 3.23 -0.01 7.43
CA LYS A 14 2.88 -1.40 7.71
C LYS A 14 1.56 -1.77 7.05
N LEU A 15 0.56 -0.90 7.11
CA LEU A 15 -0.73 -1.11 6.45
C LEU A 15 -0.58 -1.26 4.93
N HIS A 16 0.23 -0.41 4.31
CA HIS A 16 0.47 -0.45 2.86
C HIS A 16 1.18 -1.75 2.44
N LEU A 17 2.15 -2.20 3.24
CA LEU A 17 2.83 -3.48 3.02
C LEU A 17 1.89 -4.67 3.26
N ASP A 18 1.00 -4.59 4.25
CA ASP A 18 0.07 -5.66 4.59
C ASP A 18 -0.95 -5.93 3.47
N VAL A 19 -1.48 -4.87 2.84
CA VAL A 19 -2.34 -4.96 1.66
C VAL A 19 -1.62 -5.69 0.51
N LEU A 20 -0.39 -5.29 0.21
CA LEU A 20 0.42 -5.91 -0.84
C LEU A 20 0.85 -7.33 -0.48
N THR A 21 1.13 -7.61 0.80
CA THR A 21 1.53 -8.94 1.28
C THR A 21 0.38 -9.92 1.17
N THR A 22 -0.84 -9.49 1.52
CA THR A 22 -2.06 -10.28 1.33
C THR A 22 -2.30 -10.62 -0.15
N LEU A 23 -1.97 -9.70 -1.05
CA LEU A 23 -2.12 -9.89 -2.51
C LEU A 23 -1.02 -10.74 -3.16
N LEU A 24 0.22 -10.57 -2.71
CA LEU A 24 1.40 -11.16 -3.33
C LEU A 24 1.86 -12.42 -2.60
N GLY A 25 1.27 -12.72 -1.44
CA GLY A 25 1.56 -13.89 -0.62
C GLY A 25 2.90 -13.83 0.12
N SER A 26 3.65 -12.73 0.02
CA SER A 26 4.94 -12.56 0.69
C SER A 26 5.31 -11.09 0.90
N GLU A 27 5.89 -10.77 2.06
CA GLU A 27 6.38 -9.43 2.38
C GLU A 27 7.51 -9.00 1.43
N GLU A 28 8.37 -9.93 1.00
CA GLU A 28 9.44 -9.63 0.05
C GLU A 28 8.88 -9.24 -1.32
N ALA A 29 7.83 -9.92 -1.77
CA ALA A 29 7.15 -9.60 -3.02
C ALA A 29 6.44 -8.24 -2.93
N ALA A 30 5.83 -7.93 -1.77
CA ALA A 30 5.24 -6.63 -1.47
C ALA A 30 6.27 -5.50 -1.53
N ARG A 31 7.41 -5.66 -0.85
CA ARG A 31 8.50 -4.69 -0.87
C ARG A 31 9.08 -4.48 -2.28
N LYS A 32 9.27 -5.54 -3.06
CA LYS A 32 9.77 -5.46 -4.44
C LYS A 32 8.77 -4.84 -5.42
N SER A 33 7.48 -4.98 -5.16
CA SER A 33 6.42 -4.46 -6.04
C SER A 33 6.07 -3.00 -5.76
N MET A 34 6.35 -2.50 -4.56
CA MET A 34 6.10 -1.10 -4.19
C MET A 34 7.12 -0.17 -4.86
N VAL A 35 6.62 0.75 -5.67
CA VAL A 35 7.42 1.71 -6.45
C VAL A 35 7.59 3.02 -5.69
N TYR A 36 6.51 3.51 -5.07
CA TYR A 36 6.53 4.80 -4.41
C TYR A 36 5.55 4.89 -3.24
N ARG A 37 5.86 5.74 -2.29
CA ARG A 37 5.06 6.01 -1.08
C ARG A 37 4.74 7.50 -1.01
N TYR A 38 3.46 7.83 -0.91
CA TYR A 38 3.00 9.18 -0.68
C TYR A 38 2.79 9.38 0.82
N ILE A 39 3.52 10.35 1.41
CA ILE A 39 3.60 10.55 2.87
C ILE A 39 3.30 11.99 3.33
N HIS A 40 3.27 12.98 2.42
CA HIS A 40 3.23 14.40 2.78
C HIS A 40 1.96 15.16 2.37
N GLY A 41 0.93 14.48 1.81
CA GLY A 41 -0.32 15.14 1.43
C GLY A 41 -1.51 14.20 1.22
N VAL A 42 -1.23 12.96 0.81
CA VAL A 42 -2.20 11.88 0.71
C VAL A 42 -1.52 10.62 1.26
N SER A 43 -2.23 9.84 2.06
CA SER A 43 -1.76 8.52 2.50
C SER A 43 -2.06 7.51 1.39
N GLY A 44 -1.03 7.08 0.67
CA GLY A 44 -1.20 6.16 -0.46
C GLY A 44 0.12 5.62 -0.99
N PHE A 45 0.05 4.62 -1.86
CA PHE A 45 1.22 4.00 -2.47
C PHE A 45 1.01 3.75 -3.96
N ALA A 46 2.12 3.71 -4.70
CA ALA A 46 2.16 3.17 -6.04
C ALA A 46 2.89 1.82 -5.99
N ALA A 47 2.27 0.79 -6.55
CA ALA A 47 2.86 -0.53 -6.68
C ALA A 47 2.65 -1.07 -8.10
N ARG A 48 3.63 -1.81 -8.59
CA ARG A 48 3.55 -2.51 -9.85
C ARG A 48 2.85 -3.84 -9.64
N LEU A 49 1.65 -3.97 -10.19
CA LEU A 49 0.80 -5.15 -10.07
C LEU A 49 0.42 -5.67 -11.46
N THR A 50 0.11 -6.96 -11.54
CA THR A 50 -0.53 -7.54 -12.73
C THR A 50 -2.01 -7.15 -12.78
N LYS A 51 -2.64 -7.25 -13.96
CA LYS A 51 -4.07 -6.94 -14.13
C LYS A 51 -4.97 -7.74 -13.18
N ASN A 52 -4.66 -9.01 -12.93
CA ASN A 52 -5.42 -9.84 -11.98
C ASN A 52 -5.28 -9.34 -10.54
N GLN A 53 -4.06 -8.98 -10.11
CA GLN A 53 -3.81 -8.44 -8.77
C GLN A 53 -4.49 -7.08 -8.57
N ALA A 54 -4.47 -6.22 -9.60
CA ALA A 54 -5.19 -4.95 -9.56
C ALA A 54 -6.72 -5.16 -9.49
N LYS A 55 -7.25 -6.17 -10.19
CA LYS A 55 -8.68 -6.50 -10.15
C LYS A 55 -9.14 -6.94 -8.75
N ILE A 56 -8.29 -7.67 -8.01
CA ILE A 56 -8.57 -8.05 -6.61
C ILE A 56 -8.69 -6.81 -5.72
N LEU A 57 -7.89 -5.75 -5.97
CA LEU A 57 -7.98 -4.47 -5.25
C LEU A 57 -9.17 -3.61 -5.68
N SER A 58 -9.55 -3.67 -6.96
CA SER A 58 -10.60 -2.81 -7.54
C SER A 58 -12.03 -3.25 -7.18
N GLY A 59 -12.21 -4.45 -6.60
CA GLY A 59 -13.52 -5.07 -6.36
C GLY A 59 -13.93 -5.15 -4.90
N LYS A 60 -13.34 -4.33 -4.02
CA LYS A 60 -13.69 -4.24 -2.60
C LYS A 60 -14.33 -2.90 -2.27
#